data_AF-A0A450TKX3-F1
#
_entry.id   AF-A0A450TKX3-F1
#
_cell.length_a   1.000
_cell.length_b   1.000
_cell.length_c   1.000
_cell.angle_alpha   90.00
_cell.angle_beta   90.00
_cell.angle_gamma   90.00
#
_symmetry.space_group_name_H-M   'P 1'
#
loop_
_entity.id
_entity.type
_entity.pdbx_description
1 polymer ?
#
loop_
_entity_poly.entity_id
_entity_poly.type
_entity_poly.pdbx_seq_one_letter_code
_entity_poly.pdbx_strand_id
1 'polypeptide(L)' 'MFEYEQDTVQALLEEDERFRELYEYHGKLKRKIRDVESGISPLDGLSLGMLKKEKLLAKDRMAMIIARYRRRNPVSL' A
#
# COMPACT_ATOMS: atom_id res chain seq x y z
N MET A 1 -6.64 -0.75 6.73
CA MET A 1 -5.92 -0.08 5.59
C MET A 1 -6.92 0.79 4.88
N PHE A 2 -6.61 2.06 4.55
CA PHE A 2 -7.51 3.04 3.90
C PHE A 2 -9.03 2.76 4.04
N GLU A 3 -9.52 2.68 5.29
CA GLU A 3 -10.84 2.11 5.59
C GLU A 3 -11.98 3.04 5.20
N TYR A 4 -11.70 4.34 5.14
CA TYR A 4 -12.66 5.39 4.76
C TYR A 4 -12.53 5.82 3.29
N GLU A 5 -11.70 5.13 2.50
CA GLU A 5 -11.41 5.51 1.10
C GLU A 5 -11.64 4.35 0.13
N GLN A 6 -12.45 3.35 0.52
CA GLN A 6 -12.67 2.12 -0.24
C GLN A 6 -13.11 2.39 -1.68
N ASP A 7 -14.08 3.30 -1.89
CA ASP A 7 -14.56 3.64 -3.24
C ASP A 7 -13.47 4.26 -4.11
N THR A 8 -12.67 5.18 -3.53
CA THR A 8 -11.55 5.79 -4.25
C THR A 8 -10.44 4.78 -4.55
N VAL A 9 -10.15 3.89 -3.60
CA VAL A 9 -9.18 2.82 -3.79
C VAL A 9 -9.63 1.89 -4.91
N GLN A 10 -10.91 1.49 -4.93
CA GLN A 10 -11.46 0.63 -5.97
C GLN A 10 -11.38 1.28 -7.35
N ALA A 11 -11.80 2.54 -7.48
CA ALA A 11 -11.69 3.29 -8.73
C ALA A 11 -10.23 3.38 -9.21
N LEU A 12 -9.29 3.68 -8.30
CA LEU A 12 -7.86 3.70 -8.63
C LEU A 12 -7.30 2.33 -9.01
N LEU A 13 -7.77 1.24 -8.40
CA LEU A 13 -7.37 -0.11 -8.79
C LEU A 13 -7.84 -0.46 -10.20
N GLU A 14 -8.99 0.05 -10.63
CA GLU A 14 -9.53 -0.15 -11.98
C GLU A 14 -8.85 0.75 -13.02
N GLU A 15 -8.63 2.02 -12.69
CA GLU A 15 -8.24 3.08 -13.63
C GLU A 15 -6.73 3.38 -13.67
N ASP A 16 -5.97 3.10 -12.60
CA ASP A 16 -4.54 3.45 -12.47
C ASP A 16 -3.68 2.19 -12.27
N GLU A 17 -3.05 1.75 -13.35
CA GLU A 17 -2.14 0.58 -13.36
C GLU A 17 -0.99 0.74 -12.36
N ARG A 18 -0.40 1.94 -12.23
CA ARG A 18 0.71 2.18 -11.30
C ARG A 18 0.23 2.10 -9.85
N PHE A 19 -0.97 2.56 -9.57
CA PHE A 19 -1.58 2.39 -8.25
C PHE A 19 -1.83 0.91 -7.93
N ARG A 20 -2.33 0.13 -8.90
CA ARG A 20 -2.53 -1.32 -8.77
C ARG A 20 -1.23 -2.05 -8.45
N GLU A 21 -0.16 -1.80 -9.20
CA GLU A 21 1.17 -2.38 -8.95
C GLU A 21 1.68 -2.03 -7.54
N LEU A 22 1.52 -0.77 -7.13
CA LEU A 22 1.94 -0.30 -5.81
C LEU A 22 1.13 -0.96 -4.68
N TYR A 23 -0.17 -1.16 -4.88
CA TYR A 23 -1.06 -1.83 -3.94
C TYR A 23 -0.67 -3.30 -3.75
N GLU A 24 -0.45 -4.01 -4.86
CA GLU A 24 0.03 -5.39 -4.84
C GLU A 24 1.40 -5.52 -4.17
N TYR A 25 2.33 -4.63 -4.50
CA TYR A 25 3.67 -4.59 -3.91
C TYR A 25 3.60 -4.37 -2.39
N HIS A 26 2.79 -3.42 -1.92
CA HIS A 26 2.54 -3.23 -0.49
C HIS A 26 1.97 -4.51 0.16
N GLY A 27 1.05 -5.21 -0.53
CA GLY A 27 0.51 -6.50 -0.09
C GLY A 27 1.58 -7.59 0.06
N LYS A 28 2.48 -7.71 -0.94
CA LYS A 28 3.62 -8.64 -0.93
C LYS A 28 4.56 -8.35 0.25
N LEU A 29 4.90 -7.08 0.49
CA LEU A 29 5.71 -6.68 1.64
C LEU A 29 5.04 -7.02 2.97
N LYS A 30 3.74 -6.72 3.11
CA LYS A 30 2.98 -7.06 4.33
C LYS A 30 3.00 -8.56 4.63
N ARG A 31 2.83 -9.39 3.59
CA ARG A 31 2.91 -10.86 3.73
C ARG A 31 4.30 -11.29 4.16
N LYS A 32 5.35 -10.84 3.47
CA LYS A 32 6.74 -11.19 3.78
C LYS A 32 7.14 -10.79 5.20
N ILE A 33 6.76 -9.59 5.64
CA ILE A 33 6.99 -9.12 7.01
C ILE A 33 6.32 -10.06 8.02
N ARG A 34 5.06 -10.45 7.78
CA ARG A 34 4.34 -11.37 8.66
C ARG A 34 5.01 -12.74 8.73
N ASP A 35 5.45 -13.27 7.60
CA ASP A 35 6.11 -14.58 7.53
C ASP A 35 7.41 -14.57 8.35
N VAL A 36 8.20 -13.48 8.27
CA VAL A 36 9.40 -13.30 9.09
C VAL A 36 9.06 -13.13 10.57
N GLU A 37 8.10 -12.28 10.91
CA GLU A 37 7.70 -12.03 12.31
C GLU A 37 7.10 -13.29 12.98
N SER A 38 6.49 -14.17 12.20
CA SER A 38 5.94 -15.45 12.66
C SER A 38 6.99 -16.55 12.73
N GLY A 39 8.25 -16.27 12.36
CA GLY A 39 9.34 -17.24 12.34
C GLY A 39 9.28 -18.25 11.18
N ILE A 40 8.41 -18.03 10.19
CA ILE A 40 8.23 -18.92 9.03
C ILE A 40 9.42 -18.78 8.07
N SER A 41 9.97 -17.57 7.93
CA SER A 41 11.13 -17.30 7.07
C SER A 41 12.30 -16.73 7.88
N PRO A 42 13.51 -17.27 7.73
CA PRO A 42 14.69 -16.69 8.35
C PRO A 42 15.05 -15.39 7.63
N LEU A 43 15.03 -14.28 8.36
CA LEU A 43 15.50 -12.98 7.89
C LEU A 43 16.08 -12.23 9.09
N ASP A 44 17.23 -11.59 8.90
CA ASP A 44 17.84 -10.79 9.96
C ASP A 44 17.04 -9.52 10.26
N GLY A 45 17.25 -8.97 11.46
CA GLY A 45 16.50 -7.80 11.94
C GLY A 45 16.71 -6.53 11.11
N LEU A 46 17.89 -6.32 10.51
CA LEU A 46 18.16 -5.15 9.67
C LEU A 46 17.34 -5.26 8.37
N SER A 47 17.34 -6.44 7.74
CA SER A 47 16.53 -6.72 6.56
C SER A 47 15.03 -6.61 6.83
N LEU A 48 14.54 -7.07 7.99
CA LEU A 48 13.14 -6.87 8.39
C LEU A 48 12.80 -5.37 8.55
N GLY A 49 13.72 -4.60 9.13
CA GLY A 49 13.59 -3.15 9.24
C GLY A 49 13.49 -2.45 7.88
N MET A 50 14.27 -2.90 6.89
CA MET A 50 14.19 -2.38 5.52
C MET A 50 12.83 -2.68 4.89
N LEU A 51 12.32 -3.92 5.01
CA LEU A 51 10.99 -4.29 4.48
C LEU A 51 9.88 -3.43 5.09
N LYS A 52 9.94 -3.16 6.41
CA LYS A 52 8.97 -2.31 7.10
C LYS A 52 9.01 -0.87 6.58
N LYS A 53 10.21 -0.32 6.32
CA LYS A 53 10.39 1.01 5.72
C LYS A 53 9.86 1.06 4.29
N GLU A 54 10.17 0.08 3.46
CA GLU A 54 9.64 -0.01 2.10
C GLU A 54 8.10 -0.08 2.10
N LYS A 55 7.52 -0.86 3.01
CA LYS A 55 6.06 -0.97 3.17
C LYS A 55 5.45 0.38 3.57
N LEU A 56 6.10 1.12 4.46
CA LEU A 56 5.65 2.46 4.85
C LEU A 56 5.70 3.41 3.65
N LEU A 57 6.81 3.45 2.91
CA LEU A 57 6.95 4.28 1.71
C LEU A 57 5.89 3.95 0.65
N ALA A 58 5.60 2.68 0.42
CA ALA A 58 4.55 2.27 -0.51
C ALA A 58 3.17 2.77 -0.05
N LYS A 59 2.87 2.69 1.25
CA LYS A 59 1.64 3.22 1.83
C LYS A 59 1.54 4.74 1.67
N ASP A 60 2.62 5.48 1.94
CA ASP A 60 2.64 6.95 1.83
C ASP A 60 2.42 7.40 0.37
N ARG A 61 3.04 6.71 -0.59
CA ARG A 61 2.81 6.94 -2.03
C ARG A 61 1.36 6.70 -2.42
N MET A 62 0.74 5.60 -1.95
CA MET A 62 -0.69 5.36 -2.19
C MET A 62 -1.56 6.49 -1.61
N ALA A 63 -1.26 6.95 -0.39
CA ALA A 63 -2.01 8.04 0.25
C ALA A 63 -1.94 9.34 -0.57
N MET A 64 -0.77 9.66 -1.14
CA MET A 64 -0.61 10.82 -2.02
C MET A 64 -1.44 10.70 -3.30
N ILE A 65 -1.50 9.52 -3.91
CA ILE A 65 -2.30 9.27 -5.12
C ILE A 65 -3.79 9.40 -4.80
N ILE A 66 -4.26 8.77 -3.72
CA ILE A 66 -5.64 8.86 -3.27
C ILE A 66 -6.05 10.31 -3.00
N ALA A 67 -5.24 11.06 -2.24
CA ALA A 67 -5.51 12.48 -1.97
C ALA A 67 -5.54 13.33 -3.24
N ARG A 68 -4.71 13.01 -4.24
CA ARG A 68 -4.74 13.68 -5.55
C ARG A 68 -6.00 13.34 -6.34
N TYR A 69 -6.41 12.07 -6.36
CA TYR A 69 -7.62 11.61 -7.04
C TYR A 69 -8.86 12.29 -6.48
N ARG A 70 -9.02 12.33 -5.15
CA ARG A 70 -10.16 12.99 -4.48
C ARG A 70 -10.25 14.48 -4.78
N ARG A 71 -9.13 15.18 -4.88
CA ARG A 71 -9.11 16.60 -5.26
C ARG A 71 -9.52 16.83 -6.70
N ARG A 72 -9.26 15.88 -7.60
CA ARG A 72 -9.62 15.95 -9.02
C ARG A 72 -11.06 15.52 -9.28
N ASN A 73 -11.56 14.59 -8.47
CA ASN A 73 -12.92 14.05 -8.53
C ASN A 73 -13.68 14.44 -7.26
N PRO A 74 -14.03 15.73 -7.08
CA PRO A 74 -14.92 16.12 -6.01
C PRO A 74 -16.25 15.42 -6.25
N VAL A 75 -16.69 14.59 -5.30
CA VAL A 75 -18.04 14.02 -5.33
C VAL A 75 -19.00 15.20 -5.34
N SER A 76 -19.73 15.40 -6.45
CA SER A 76 -20.81 16.38 -6.50
C SER A 76 -21.85 15.96 -5.47
N LEU A 77 -22.04 16.81 -4.45
CA LEU A 77 -23.11 16.68 -3.47
C LEU A 77 -24.49 16.79 -4.13
#